data_AF-A0A962UGB5-F1
#
_entry.id   AF-A0A962UGB5-F1
#
_cell.length_a   1.000
_cell.length_b   1.000
_cell.length_c   1.000
_cell.angle_alpha   90.00
_cell.angle_beta   90.00
_cell.angle_gamma   90.00
#
_symmetry.space_group_name_H-M   'P 1'
#
loop_
_entity.id
_entity.type
_entity.pdbx_description
1 polymer ?
#
loop_
_entity_poly.entity_id
_entity_poly.type
_entity_poly.pdbx_seq_one_letter_code
_entity_poly.pdbx_strand_id
1 'polypeptide(L)'
;MHNIRALKLLILLPLVLSLGSPGAFAKPTAPGGAIATVGDLMPAARHASLDRTIAELLSQHHYRQSSLDNRLSALILTTYLDDLDFSRSYFLASDIAGFERYRDTLDDALKKGDLHPAYDIFNVYLRRL
;
A
#
# COMPACT_ATOMS: atom_id res chain seq x y z
N MET A 1 30.99 29.87 65.44
CA MET A 1 31.09 31.35 65.45
C MET A 1 30.39 31.84 64.19
N HIS A 2 29.05 31.96 64.18
CA HIS A 2 28.31 33.24 64.29
C HIS A 2 28.88 34.25 63.25
N ASN A 3 28.21 34.62 62.14
CA ASN A 3 26.92 35.33 62.11
C ASN A 3 26.25 35.31 60.71
N ILE A 4 24.94 35.10 60.72
CA ILE A 4 23.97 35.40 59.66
C ILE A 4 23.50 36.86 59.88
N ARG A 5 23.24 37.65 58.81
CA ARG A 5 22.01 38.48 58.64
C ARG A 5 22.07 39.51 57.49
N ALA A 6 20.86 39.78 56.99
CA ALA A 6 20.37 40.87 56.11
C ALA A 6 20.36 40.54 54.60
N LEU A 7 19.26 40.16 53.94
CA LEU A 7 17.84 40.60 53.91
C LEU A 7 17.57 41.81 52.98
N LYS A 8 16.96 41.48 51.82
CA LYS A 8 15.91 42.18 51.06
C LYS A 8 16.22 43.38 50.12
N LEU A 9 15.46 43.30 49.02
CA LEU A 9 14.77 44.34 48.23
C LEU A 9 15.63 45.13 47.20
N LEU A 10 15.49 44.90 45.89
CA LEU A 10 14.39 45.27 44.96
C LEU A 10 14.61 46.68 44.35
N ILE A 11 14.56 46.71 43.01
CA ILE A 11 14.18 47.80 42.09
C ILE A 11 15.29 48.62 41.36
N LEU A 12 15.17 48.55 40.02
CA LEU A 12 15.50 49.52 38.95
C LEU A 12 16.95 49.72 38.50
N LEU A 13 17.28 49.10 37.35
CA LEU A 13 17.93 49.81 36.23
C LEU A 13 17.51 49.17 34.89
N PRO A 14 17.12 49.94 33.86
CA PRO A 14 16.53 49.42 32.62
C PRO A 14 17.57 49.11 31.54
N LEU A 15 17.10 48.50 30.45
CA LEU A 15 17.63 48.66 29.08
C LEU A 15 18.95 47.96 28.75
N VAL A 16 18.90 46.71 28.26
CA VAL A 16 19.80 46.27 27.17
C VAL A 16 19.02 45.37 26.21
N LEU A 17 18.74 45.97 25.05
CA LEU A 17 18.42 45.34 23.79
C LEU A 17 19.56 44.38 23.39
N SER A 18 19.29 43.08 23.28
CA SER A 18 20.17 42.16 22.54
C SER A 18 19.33 41.33 21.58
N LEU A 19 19.37 41.80 20.33
CA LEU A 19 18.95 41.12 19.13
C LEU A 19 20.04 40.08 18.80
N GLY A 20 19.69 38.81 18.73
CA GLY A 20 20.67 37.76 18.42
C GLY A 20 20.06 36.37 18.40
N SER A 21 19.04 36.13 17.56
CA SER A 21 18.63 34.78 17.22
C SER A 21 19.71 34.13 16.34
N PRO A 22 20.33 33.00 16.73
CA PRO A 22 21.18 32.27 15.81
C PRO A 22 20.32 31.77 14.66
N GLY A 23 20.63 32.24 13.45
CA GLY A 23 20.04 31.75 12.21
C GLY A 23 20.30 30.25 12.11
N ALA A 24 19.25 29.46 12.30
CA ALA A 24 19.24 28.06 11.93
C ALA A 24 19.30 27.99 10.40
N PHE A 25 20.49 27.81 9.85
CA PHE A 25 20.63 27.41 8.45
C PHE A 25 19.98 26.03 8.29
N ALA A 26 18.83 26.00 7.63
CA ALA A 26 18.19 24.76 7.22
C ALA A 26 19.17 23.99 6.31
N LYS A 27 19.45 22.74 6.68
CA LYS A 27 20.18 21.77 5.85
C LYS A 27 19.51 21.74 4.47
N PRO A 28 20.26 21.87 3.34
CA PRO A 28 19.67 21.77 2.02
C PRO A 28 18.95 20.42 1.89
N THR A 29 17.63 20.45 1.85
CA THR A 29 16.82 19.29 1.50
C THR A 29 17.05 19.07 0.02
N ALA A 30 17.77 17.99 -0.34
CA ALA A 30 17.91 17.58 -1.71
C ALA A 30 16.50 17.44 -2.34
N PRO A 31 16.24 18.03 -3.51
CA PRO A 31 15.02 17.76 -4.24
C PRO A 31 15.14 16.35 -4.80
N GLY A 32 14.62 15.39 -4.05
CA GLY A 32 14.77 13.99 -4.36
C GLY A 32 14.05 13.18 -3.30
N GLY A 33 12.73 13.35 -3.23
CA GLY A 33 11.90 12.28 -2.69
C GLY A 33 12.26 11.04 -3.50
N ALA A 34 12.97 10.11 -2.88
CA ALA A 34 13.15 8.79 -3.45
C ALA A 34 11.74 8.29 -3.71
N ILE A 35 11.36 8.21 -4.99
CA ILE A 35 10.19 7.44 -5.38
C ILE A 35 10.53 6.05 -4.87
N ALA A 36 9.93 5.65 -3.76
CA ALA A 36 10.13 4.32 -3.23
C ALA A 36 9.71 3.39 -4.35
N THR A 37 10.68 2.75 -5.01
CA THR A 37 10.39 1.75 -6.02
C THR A 37 9.70 0.63 -5.26
N VAL A 38 8.37 0.61 -5.31
CA VAL A 38 7.57 -0.46 -4.75
C VAL A 38 8.03 -1.72 -5.48
N GLY A 39 8.81 -2.55 -4.80
CA GLY A 39 9.28 -3.81 -5.36
C GLY A 39 8.08 -4.71 -5.65
N ASP A 40 8.18 -5.51 -6.71
CA ASP A 40 7.12 -6.42 -7.10
C ASP A 40 6.77 -7.36 -5.93
N LEU A 41 5.51 -7.33 -5.52
CA LEU A 41 5.00 -8.18 -4.46
C LEU A 41 4.91 -9.61 -4.97
N MET A 42 5.25 -10.56 -4.09
CA MET A 42 5.18 -11.99 -4.38
C MET A 42 4.29 -12.69 -3.36
N PRO A 43 3.56 -13.75 -3.78
CA PRO A 43 2.75 -14.54 -2.85
C PRO A 43 3.64 -15.25 -1.82
N ALA A 44 3.23 -15.21 -0.55
CA ALA A 44 3.84 -16.04 0.48
C ALA A 44 3.48 -17.52 0.23
N ALA A 45 4.38 -18.44 0.59
CA ALA A 45 4.19 -19.88 0.37
C ALA A 45 2.86 -20.41 0.96
N ARG A 46 2.40 -19.85 2.09
CA ARG A 46 1.12 -20.21 2.71
C ARG A 46 -0.10 -19.79 1.89
N HIS A 47 -0.02 -18.71 1.11
CA HIS A 47 -1.17 -18.20 0.36
C HIS A 47 -1.65 -19.22 -0.68
N ALA A 48 -0.74 -19.93 -1.34
CA ALA A 48 -1.12 -20.98 -2.30
C ALA A 48 -1.98 -22.08 -1.66
N SER A 49 -1.63 -22.53 -0.46
CA SER A 49 -2.44 -23.54 0.24
C SER A 49 -3.79 -22.99 0.69
N LEU A 50 -3.84 -21.74 1.16
CA LEU A 50 -5.08 -21.11 1.59
C LEU A 50 -6.03 -20.87 0.42
N ASP A 51 -5.49 -20.44 -0.72
CA ASP A 51 -6.25 -20.18 -1.93
C ASP A 51 -6.97 -21.44 -2.42
N ARG A 52 -6.27 -22.59 -2.49
CA ARG A 52 -6.88 -23.88 -2.81
C ARG A 52 -7.99 -24.24 -1.83
N THR A 53 -7.74 -24.11 -0.52
CA THR A 53 -8.74 -24.43 0.50
C THR A 53 -9.98 -23.55 0.36
N ILE A 54 -9.80 -22.25 0.10
CA ILE A 54 -10.92 -21.32 -0.11
C ILE A 54 -11.68 -21.68 -1.39
N ALA A 55 -10.98 -21.95 -2.49
CA ALA A 55 -11.59 -22.33 -3.76
C ALA A 55 -12.40 -23.65 -3.63
N GLU A 56 -11.87 -24.64 -2.91
CA GLU A 56 -12.55 -25.90 -2.62
C GLU A 56 -13.80 -25.68 -1.74
N LEU A 57 -13.67 -24.93 -0.65
CA LEU A 57 -14.78 -24.64 0.26
C LEU A 57 -15.93 -23.92 -0.47
N LEU A 58 -15.61 -22.91 -1.27
CA LEU A 58 -16.61 -22.17 -2.04
C LEU A 58 -17.25 -23.06 -3.12
N SER A 59 -16.46 -23.89 -3.80
CA SER A 59 -16.99 -24.79 -4.83
C SER A 59 -17.92 -25.86 -4.25
N GLN A 60 -17.61 -26.39 -3.07
CA GLN A 60 -18.35 -27.52 -2.48
C GLN A 60 -19.51 -27.10 -1.57
N HIS A 61 -19.37 -25.98 -0.85
CA HIS A 61 -20.30 -25.62 0.23
C HIS A 61 -21.08 -24.32 -0.02
N HIS A 62 -20.75 -23.55 -1.05
CA HIS A 62 -21.51 -22.33 -1.34
C HIS A 62 -22.90 -22.66 -1.89
N TYR A 63 -23.94 -22.01 -1.35
CA TYR A 63 -25.34 -22.30 -1.67
C TYR A 63 -25.67 -22.21 -3.17
N ARG A 64 -25.04 -21.27 -3.89
CA ARG A 64 -25.23 -21.10 -5.34
C ARG A 64 -24.64 -22.26 -6.17
N GLN A 65 -23.73 -23.06 -5.60
CA GLN A 65 -23.06 -24.20 -6.26
C GLN A 65 -22.52 -23.88 -7.67
N SER A 66 -21.90 -22.71 -7.82
CA SER A 66 -21.30 -22.30 -9.08
C SER A 66 -20.03 -23.10 -9.38
N SER A 67 -19.92 -23.62 -10.60
CA SER A 67 -18.67 -24.21 -11.10
C SER A 67 -17.59 -23.15 -11.23
N LEU A 68 -16.38 -23.48 -10.78
CA LEU A 68 -15.20 -22.69 -11.06
C LEU A 68 -14.73 -23.02 -12.49
N ASP A 69 -15.26 -22.29 -13.47
CA ASP A 69 -15.04 -22.50 -14.92
C ASP A 69 -14.64 -21.19 -15.61
N ASN A 70 -14.37 -21.25 -16.92
CA ASN A 70 -13.95 -20.10 -17.72
C ASN A 70 -14.95 -18.93 -17.66
N ARG A 71 -16.26 -19.22 -17.53
CA ARG A 71 -17.27 -18.15 -17.41
C ARG A 71 -17.13 -17.42 -16.10
N LEU A 72 -16.93 -18.15 -14.99
CA LEU A 72 -16.68 -17.55 -13.69
C LEU A 72 -15.31 -16.86 -13.67
N SER A 73 -14.28 -17.42 -14.30
CA SER A 73 -12.95 -16.83 -14.45
C SER A 73 -13.03 -15.42 -15.08
N ALA A 74 -13.76 -15.27 -16.18
CA ALA A 74 -13.93 -13.97 -16.83
C ALA A 74 -14.64 -12.95 -15.93
N LEU A 75 -15.61 -13.41 -15.13
CA LEU A 75 -16.30 -12.57 -14.15
C LEU A 75 -15.36 -12.16 -13.01
N ILE A 76 -14.53 -13.08 -12.51
CA ILE A 76 -13.53 -12.81 -11.47
C ILE A 76 -12.54 -11.75 -11.97
N LEU A 77 -12.00 -11.90 -13.18
CA LEU A 77 -11.06 -10.92 -13.74
C LEU A 77 -11.69 -9.53 -13.82
N THR A 78 -12.91 -9.44 -14.37
CA THR A 78 -13.62 -8.16 -14.52
C THR A 78 -13.86 -7.52 -13.16
N THR A 79 -14.38 -8.31 -12.20
CA THR A 79 -14.67 -7.84 -10.84
C THR A 79 -13.41 -7.38 -10.13
N TYR A 80 -12.31 -8.12 -10.28
CA TYR A 80 -11.03 -7.77 -9.66
C TYR A 80 -10.45 -6.47 -10.20
N LEU A 81 -10.53 -6.24 -11.52
CA LEU A 81 -10.09 -4.98 -12.12
C LEU A 81 -10.97 -3.80 -11.66
N ASP A 82 -12.28 -4.00 -11.59
CA ASP A 82 -13.21 -2.99 -11.09
C ASP A 82 -12.98 -2.70 -9.58
N ASP A 83 -12.64 -3.70 -8.77
CA ASP A 83 -12.31 -3.53 -7.34
C ASP A 83 -11.00 -2.73 -7.14
N LEU A 84 -10.03 -2.91 -8.04
CA LEU A 84 -8.76 -2.18 -7.99
C LEU A 84 -8.89 -0.74 -8.50
N ASP A 85 -9.60 -0.52 -9.61
CA ASP A 85 -9.73 0.79 -10.23
C ASP A 85 -11.14 1.05 -10.76
N PHE A 86 -12.10 1.13 -9.84
CA PHE A 86 -13.50 1.44 -10.16
C PHE A 86 -13.66 2.76 -10.95
N SER A 87 -12.82 3.76 -10.63
CA SER A 87 -12.83 5.06 -11.30
C SER A 87 -12.21 5.05 -12.70
N ARG A 88 -11.48 3.97 -13.04
CA ARG A 88 -10.71 3.81 -14.28
C ARG A 88 -9.69 4.93 -14.51
N SER A 89 -9.03 5.36 -13.44
CA SER A 89 -8.07 6.48 -13.47
C SER A 89 -6.61 6.04 -13.54
N TYR A 90 -6.31 4.78 -13.25
CA TYR A 90 -4.94 4.28 -13.10
C TYR A 90 -4.52 3.34 -14.23
N PHE A 91 -5.36 2.36 -14.57
CA PHE A 91 -4.98 1.39 -15.62
C PHE A 91 -5.01 2.01 -17.02
N LEU A 92 -3.99 1.71 -17.81
CA LEU A 92 -4.00 2.03 -19.24
C LEU A 92 -4.77 0.96 -20.02
N ALA A 93 -5.29 1.34 -21.19
CA ALA A 93 -5.93 0.38 -22.12
C ALA A 93 -4.98 -0.76 -22.52
N SER A 94 -3.67 -0.49 -22.62
CA SER A 94 -2.65 -1.50 -22.88
C SER A 94 -2.48 -2.49 -21.73
N ASP A 95 -2.62 -2.03 -20.48
CA ASP A 95 -2.50 -2.87 -19.31
C ASP A 95 -3.69 -3.84 -19.26
N ILE A 96 -4.90 -3.32 -19.46
CA ILE A 96 -6.13 -4.12 -19.51
C ILE A 96 -6.05 -5.16 -20.63
N ALA A 97 -5.62 -4.77 -21.83
CA ALA A 97 -5.42 -5.71 -22.93
C ALA A 97 -4.39 -6.81 -22.58
N GLY A 98 -3.37 -6.49 -21.79
CA GLY A 98 -2.40 -7.46 -21.30
C GLY A 98 -2.97 -8.44 -20.29
N PHE A 99 -3.98 -8.04 -19.52
CA PHE A 99 -4.66 -8.87 -18.52
C PHE A 99 -5.69 -9.85 -19.12
N GLU A 100 -6.16 -9.60 -20.34
CA GLU A 100 -7.08 -10.51 -21.05
C GLU A 100 -6.51 -11.94 -21.19
N ARG A 101 -5.19 -12.11 -21.12
CA ARG A 101 -4.54 -13.44 -21.08
C ARG A 101 -5.03 -14.32 -19.91
N TYR A 102 -5.50 -13.71 -18.83
CA TYR A 102 -5.97 -14.42 -17.64
C TYR A 102 -7.47 -14.73 -17.68
N ARG A 103 -8.20 -14.19 -18.65
CA ARG A 103 -9.67 -14.20 -18.67
C ARG A 103 -10.27 -15.60 -18.49
N ASP A 104 -9.69 -16.60 -19.12
CA ASP A 104 -10.17 -17.98 -19.09
C ASP A 104 -9.23 -18.93 -18.34
N THR A 105 -8.28 -18.39 -17.55
CA THR A 105 -7.27 -19.21 -16.86
C THR A 105 -7.22 -18.99 -15.35
N LEU A 106 -7.96 -18.02 -14.81
CA LEU A 106 -7.96 -17.75 -13.37
C LEU A 106 -8.62 -18.89 -12.60
N ASP A 107 -9.61 -19.57 -13.16
CA ASP A 107 -10.21 -20.73 -12.51
C ASP A 107 -9.18 -21.85 -12.33
N ASP A 108 -8.39 -22.15 -13.36
CA ASP A 108 -7.29 -23.10 -13.28
C ASP A 108 -6.21 -22.66 -12.29
N ALA A 109 -5.89 -21.37 -12.26
CA ALA A 109 -4.94 -20.80 -11.32
C ALA A 109 -5.40 -21.00 -9.87
N LEU A 110 -6.66 -20.66 -9.56
CA LEU A 110 -7.27 -20.82 -8.24
C LEU A 110 -7.33 -22.29 -7.80
N LYS A 111 -7.71 -23.21 -8.69
CA LYS A 111 -7.67 -24.67 -8.41
C LYS A 111 -6.26 -25.14 -8.07
N LYS A 112 -5.25 -24.57 -8.73
CA LYS A 112 -3.82 -24.87 -8.52
C LYS A 112 -3.20 -24.06 -7.40
N GLY A 113 -3.89 -23.12 -6.77
CA GLY A 113 -3.33 -22.19 -5.79
C GLY A 113 -2.22 -21.31 -6.37
N ASP A 114 -2.28 -21.04 -7.68
CA ASP A 114 -1.36 -20.16 -8.37
C ASP A 114 -1.87 -18.72 -8.29
N LEU A 115 -1.18 -17.91 -7.50
CA LEU A 115 -1.54 -16.51 -7.24
C LEU A 115 -0.78 -15.53 -8.14
N HIS A 116 0.14 -15.99 -9.00
CA HIS A 116 0.89 -15.10 -9.88
C HIS A 116 -0.01 -14.18 -10.73
N PRO A 117 -1.12 -14.65 -11.32
CA PRO A 117 -2.01 -13.77 -12.09
C PRO A 117 -2.52 -12.56 -11.30
N ALA A 118 -2.98 -12.79 -10.06
CA ALA A 118 -3.51 -11.72 -9.21
C ALA A 118 -2.39 -10.75 -8.79
N TYR A 119 -1.22 -11.26 -8.40
CA TYR A 119 -0.07 -10.42 -8.04
C TYR A 119 0.50 -9.65 -9.23
N ASP A 120 0.53 -10.22 -10.42
CA ASP A 120 0.98 -9.55 -11.64
C ASP A 120 0.11 -8.32 -11.94
N ILE A 121 -1.22 -8.48 -11.89
CA ILE A 121 -2.18 -7.38 -12.06
C ILE A 121 -1.99 -6.33 -10.97
N PHE A 122 -1.91 -6.77 -9.70
CA PHE A 122 -1.76 -5.86 -8.57
C PHE A 122 -0.44 -5.07 -8.60
N ASN A 123 0.66 -5.70 -9.02
CA ASN A 123 1.94 -5.01 -9.17
C ASN A 123 1.89 -3.95 -10.28
N VAL A 124 1.15 -4.19 -11.38
CA VAL A 124 0.91 -3.14 -12.37
C VAL A 124 0.10 -2.00 -11.76
N TYR A 125 -0.96 -2.29 -10.99
CA TYR A 125 -1.73 -1.27 -10.28
C TYR A 125 -0.84 -0.42 -9.36
N LEU A 126 0.02 -1.04 -8.55
CA LEU A 126 0.96 -0.34 -7.66
C LEU A 126 1.96 0.55 -8.42
N ARG A 127 2.32 0.20 -9.66
CA ARG A 127 3.19 1.02 -10.51
C ARG A 127 2.48 2.22 -11.16
N ARG A 128 1.14 2.26 -11.13
CA ARG A 128 0.31 3.34 -11.68
C ARG A 128 -0.19 4.32 -10.61
N LEU A 129 -0.13 3.93 -9.33
CA LEU A 129 -0.37 4.81 -8.16
C LEU A 129 0.72 5.89 -8.06
#